data_AF-A0A2G6KH94-F1
#
_entry.id   AF-A0A2G6KH94-F1
#
_cell.length_a   1.000
_cell.length_b   1.000
_cell.length_c   1.000
_cell.angle_alpha   90.00
_cell.angle_beta   90.00
_cell.angle_gamma   90.00
#
_symmetry.space_group_name_H-M   'P 1'
#
loop_
_entity.id
_entity.type
_entity.pdbx_description
1 polymer ?
#
loop_
_entity_poly.entity_id
_entity_poly.type
_entity_poly.pdbx_seq_one_letter_code
_entity_poly.pdbx_strand_id
1 'polypeptide(L)'
;MALQYKDLAKMLDHSLLHPTMTDTILREGCELALKYDTASVCIKPYAIPLACSVLKGSNVLVGTVIGFPHGNSTTTIKIAEAQEAARAGAAEVDMVINIGKALGEDWGYVQDEIAQINQITVGEGAILKVIFENDFLTNNHIAKLCEICGEIGVAFVKTSTGYGFIKQENGMYSYKGATLEHLKLMREKSPTNVQVKAAGGVRTLKDLVTVNLLGVSRVGATATAAMLNEATERLKHNERLEDLVEVNLSGGGH
;
A
#
# COMPACT_ATOMS: atom_id res chain seq x y z
N MET A 1 -19.79 -13.63 1.99
CA MET A 1 -19.56 -14.33 0.71
C MET A 1 -18.25 -15.09 0.84
N ALA A 2 -18.11 -16.23 0.16
CA ALA A 2 -16.87 -17.00 0.17
C ALA A 2 -15.81 -16.31 -0.71
N LEU A 3 -14.59 -16.08 -0.18
CA LEU A 3 -13.49 -15.46 -0.93
C LEU A 3 -13.12 -16.30 -2.15
N GLN A 4 -13.06 -15.64 -3.30
CA GLN A 4 -12.64 -16.22 -4.57
C GLN A 4 -11.22 -15.78 -4.93
N TYR A 5 -10.59 -16.49 -5.87
CA TYR A 5 -9.27 -16.13 -6.40
C TYR A 5 -9.18 -14.66 -6.81
N LYS A 6 -10.21 -14.16 -7.52
CA LYS A 6 -10.25 -12.79 -8.03
C LYS A 6 -10.28 -11.76 -6.91
N ASP A 7 -10.95 -12.05 -5.79
CA ASP A 7 -11.00 -11.16 -4.63
C ASP A 7 -9.59 -10.96 -4.06
N LEU A 8 -8.79 -12.03 -4.00
CA LEU A 8 -7.40 -11.97 -3.53
C LEU A 8 -6.46 -11.33 -4.55
N ALA A 9 -6.56 -11.69 -5.83
CA ALA A 9 -5.72 -11.12 -6.88
C ALA A 9 -5.90 -9.60 -6.97
N LYS A 10 -7.15 -9.12 -6.91
CA LYS A 10 -7.50 -7.69 -6.96
C LYS A 10 -7.28 -6.93 -5.66
N MET A 11 -6.76 -7.58 -4.63
CA MET A 11 -6.16 -6.90 -3.48
C MET A 11 -4.66 -6.63 -3.68
N LEU A 12 -3.98 -7.29 -4.61
CA LEU A 12 -2.52 -7.25 -4.67
C LEU A 12 -2.01 -6.10 -5.55
N ASP A 13 -1.15 -5.28 -4.95
CA ASP A 13 -0.23 -4.40 -5.67
C ASP A 13 1.13 -5.10 -5.68
N HIS A 14 1.54 -5.63 -6.84
CA HIS A 14 2.81 -6.34 -6.95
C HIS A 14 3.98 -5.36 -6.85
N SER A 15 4.75 -5.44 -5.77
CA SER A 15 5.76 -4.44 -5.41
C SER A 15 7.10 -4.66 -6.13
N LEU A 16 7.57 -3.64 -6.84
CA LEU A 16 8.78 -3.65 -7.68
C LEU A 16 9.71 -2.47 -7.35
N LEU A 17 9.94 -2.25 -6.05
CA LEU A 17 10.61 -1.05 -5.53
C LEU A 17 12.04 -1.27 -5.02
N HIS A 18 12.50 -2.52 -4.91
CA HIS A 18 13.82 -2.80 -4.32
C HIS A 18 14.92 -2.15 -5.16
N PRO A 19 15.86 -1.39 -4.56
CA PRO A 19 16.82 -0.58 -5.31
C PRO A 19 17.65 -1.41 -6.29
N THR A 20 17.92 -2.67 -5.98
CA THR A 20 18.69 -3.59 -6.85
C THR A 20 17.89 -4.23 -7.98
N MET A 21 16.57 -4.07 -8.05
CA MET A 21 15.77 -4.57 -9.17
C MET A 21 16.15 -3.82 -10.45
N THR A 22 16.71 -4.54 -11.41
CA THR A 22 17.06 -4.05 -12.75
C THR A 22 15.82 -3.97 -13.65
N ASP A 23 15.91 -3.29 -14.78
CA ASP A 23 14.80 -3.16 -15.74
C ASP A 23 14.28 -4.53 -16.24
N THR A 24 15.17 -5.53 -16.35
CA THR A 24 14.78 -6.92 -16.64
C THR A 24 13.87 -7.48 -15.55
N ILE A 25 14.26 -7.34 -14.28
CA ILE A 25 13.46 -7.81 -13.14
C ILE A 25 12.13 -7.03 -13.05
N LEU A 26 12.15 -5.73 -13.36
CA LEU A 26 10.93 -4.91 -13.38
C LEU A 26 9.95 -5.37 -14.46
N ARG A 27 10.45 -5.71 -15.66
CA ARG A 27 9.64 -6.27 -16.74
C ARG A 27 9.03 -7.62 -16.34
N GLU A 28 9.86 -8.54 -15.85
CA GLU A 28 9.40 -9.87 -15.40
C GLU A 28 8.33 -9.73 -14.29
N GLY A 29 8.50 -8.77 -13.39
CA GLY A 29 7.51 -8.44 -12.36
C GLY A 29 6.18 -7.94 -12.92
N CYS A 30 6.21 -7.12 -13.98
CA CYS A 30 4.99 -6.69 -14.69
C CYS A 30 4.31 -7.85 -15.41
N GLU A 31 5.08 -8.73 -16.05
CA GLU A 31 4.56 -9.96 -16.69
C GLU A 31 3.96 -10.92 -15.67
N LEU A 32 4.54 -11.01 -14.47
CA LEU A 32 3.97 -11.75 -13.35
C LEU A 32 2.63 -11.14 -12.91
N ALA A 33 2.57 -9.82 -12.70
CA ALA A 33 1.33 -9.13 -12.35
C ALA A 33 0.22 -9.34 -13.38
N LEU A 34 0.58 -9.34 -14.67
CA LEU A 34 -0.32 -9.67 -15.77
C LEU A 34 -0.83 -11.11 -15.71
N LYS A 35 0.08 -12.09 -15.52
CA LYS A 35 -0.26 -13.51 -15.40
C LYS A 35 -1.25 -13.79 -14.27
N TYR A 36 -1.09 -13.10 -13.14
CA TYR A 36 -1.87 -13.29 -11.94
C TYR A 36 -3.08 -12.34 -11.82
N ASP A 37 -3.31 -11.49 -12.82
CA ASP A 37 -4.41 -10.51 -12.86
C ASP A 37 -4.47 -9.65 -11.57
N THR A 38 -3.33 -9.15 -11.10
CA THR A 38 -3.29 -8.36 -9.85
C THR A 38 -4.04 -7.03 -9.99
N ALA A 39 -4.25 -6.32 -8.89
CA ALA A 39 -4.86 -4.99 -8.93
C ALA A 39 -3.96 -4.00 -9.67
N SER A 40 -2.68 -3.97 -9.28
CA SER A 40 -1.67 -3.11 -9.87
C SER A 40 -0.27 -3.72 -9.76
N VAL A 41 0.68 -3.09 -10.43
CA VAL A 41 2.10 -3.09 -10.01
C VAL A 41 2.39 -1.81 -9.23
N CYS A 42 3.31 -1.85 -8.27
CA CYS A 42 3.87 -0.66 -7.64
C CYS A 42 5.36 -0.58 -8.00
N ILE A 43 5.70 0.26 -8.99
CA ILE A 43 7.01 0.28 -9.65
C ILE A 43 7.78 1.58 -9.37
N LYS A 44 9.10 1.55 -9.52
CA LYS A 44 9.97 2.73 -9.44
C LYS A 44 9.51 3.80 -10.44
N PRO A 45 9.53 5.10 -10.08
CA PRO A 45 9.00 6.17 -10.94
C PRO A 45 9.60 6.20 -12.35
N TYR A 46 10.91 6.03 -12.49
CA TYR A 46 11.56 6.06 -13.82
C TYR A 46 11.07 4.96 -14.77
N ALA A 47 10.53 3.87 -14.23
CA ALA A 47 10.12 2.69 -14.97
C ALA A 47 8.61 2.66 -15.28
N ILE A 48 7.86 3.72 -14.96
CA ILE A 48 6.43 3.84 -15.31
C ILE A 48 6.19 3.57 -16.82
N PRO A 49 6.95 4.17 -17.77
CA PRO A 49 6.72 3.91 -19.19
C PRO A 49 6.90 2.44 -19.58
N LEU A 50 7.84 1.74 -18.94
CA LEU A 50 8.05 0.30 -19.14
C LEU A 50 6.84 -0.50 -18.64
N ALA A 51 6.34 -0.22 -17.44
CA ALA A 51 5.16 -0.88 -16.90
C ALA A 51 3.92 -0.62 -17.77
N CYS A 52 3.68 0.62 -18.19
CA CYS A 52 2.58 0.97 -19.10
C CYS A 52 2.68 0.20 -20.43
N SER A 53 3.88 0.04 -20.97
CA SER A 53 4.09 -0.73 -22.20
C SER A 53 3.79 -2.22 -22.02
N VAL A 54 4.22 -2.82 -20.91
CA VAL A 54 4.03 -4.27 -20.64
C VAL A 54 2.56 -4.58 -20.33
N LEU A 55 1.89 -3.71 -19.58
CA LEU A 55 0.52 -3.91 -19.10
C LEU A 55 -0.56 -3.38 -20.06
N LYS A 56 -0.17 -2.90 -21.25
CA LYS A 56 -1.08 -2.33 -22.24
C LYS A 56 -2.18 -3.33 -22.61
N GLY A 57 -3.43 -2.87 -22.52
CA GLY A 57 -4.62 -3.68 -22.84
C GLY A 57 -5.07 -4.62 -21.72
N SER A 58 -4.37 -4.65 -20.59
CA SER A 58 -4.83 -5.31 -19.37
C SER A 58 -5.62 -4.36 -18.47
N ASN A 59 -6.23 -4.91 -17.42
CA ASN A 59 -6.87 -4.19 -16.32
C ASN A 59 -5.94 -4.06 -15.09
N VAL A 60 -4.66 -4.42 -15.21
CA VAL A 60 -3.67 -4.26 -14.14
C VAL A 60 -3.18 -2.81 -14.17
N LEU A 61 -3.39 -2.08 -13.08
CA LEU A 61 -3.02 -0.67 -13.00
C LEU A 61 -1.51 -0.49 -12.82
N VAL A 62 -0.99 0.67 -13.26
CA VAL A 62 0.38 1.09 -12.96
C VAL A 62 0.33 2.03 -11.75
N GLY A 63 0.87 1.56 -10.63
CA GLY A 63 1.11 2.35 -9.44
C GLY A 63 2.58 2.71 -9.28
N THR A 64 2.88 3.83 -8.63
CA THR A 64 4.26 4.22 -8.28
C THR A 64 4.35 4.84 -6.89
N VAL A 65 5.52 5.36 -6.51
CA VAL A 65 5.78 6.00 -5.22
C VAL A 65 6.39 7.40 -5.42
N ILE A 66 6.16 8.32 -4.49
CA ILE A 66 6.80 9.65 -4.47
C ILE A 66 7.28 10.02 -3.06
N GLY A 67 8.30 10.88 -2.97
CA GLY A 67 8.95 11.22 -1.70
C GLY A 67 9.44 9.98 -0.94
N PHE A 68 9.70 8.89 -1.65
CA PHE A 68 9.84 7.55 -1.07
C PHE A 68 11.32 7.16 -0.87
N PRO A 69 11.67 6.42 0.21
CA PRO A 69 10.78 5.93 1.27
C PRO A 69 10.67 6.86 2.50
N HIS A 70 11.39 7.98 2.54
CA HIS A 70 11.55 8.72 3.81
C HIS A 70 10.61 9.91 4.00
N GLY A 71 9.91 10.35 2.95
CA GLY A 71 8.95 11.45 3.01
C GLY A 71 9.57 12.81 3.33
N ASN A 72 10.88 12.96 3.20
CA ASN A 72 11.62 14.14 3.66
C ASN A 72 11.93 15.18 2.56
N SER A 73 11.54 14.90 1.31
CA SER A 73 11.56 15.90 0.23
C SER A 73 10.60 17.06 0.54
N THR A 74 10.85 18.24 -0.02
CA THR A 74 9.94 19.37 0.11
C THR A 74 8.61 19.09 -0.60
N THR A 75 7.54 19.75 -0.16
CA THR A 75 6.21 19.67 -0.78
C THR A 75 6.26 19.95 -2.28
N THR A 76 7.01 20.97 -2.71
CA THR A 76 7.19 21.32 -4.13
C THR A 76 7.79 20.17 -4.94
N ILE A 77 8.78 19.45 -4.40
CA ILE A 77 9.38 18.30 -5.09
C ILE A 77 8.40 17.14 -5.15
N LYS A 78 7.68 16.84 -4.05
CA LYS A 78 6.65 15.78 -4.08
C LYS A 78 5.53 16.09 -5.08
N ILE A 79 5.09 17.35 -5.19
CA ILE A 79 4.10 17.78 -6.19
C ILE A 79 4.63 17.54 -7.62
N ALA A 80 5.89 17.93 -7.89
CA ALA A 80 6.50 17.71 -9.19
C ALA A 80 6.60 16.22 -9.55
N GLU A 81 7.06 15.38 -8.60
CA GLU A 81 7.10 13.93 -8.76
C GLU A 81 5.71 13.33 -9.01
N ALA A 82 4.69 13.77 -8.26
CA ALA A 82 3.31 13.30 -8.41
C ALA A 82 2.76 13.60 -9.82
N GLN A 83 2.98 14.83 -10.29
CA GLN A 83 2.53 15.29 -11.59
C GLN A 83 3.27 14.57 -12.73
N GLU A 84 4.59 14.40 -12.62
CA GLU A 84 5.38 13.65 -13.59
C GLU A 84 4.94 12.18 -13.66
N ALA A 85 4.74 11.55 -12.51
CA ALA A 85 4.28 10.16 -12.42
C ALA A 85 2.93 9.93 -13.09
N ALA A 86 1.94 10.79 -12.79
CA ALA A 86 0.61 10.70 -13.37
C ALA A 86 0.66 10.90 -14.90
N ARG A 87 1.41 11.90 -15.37
CA ARG A 87 1.62 12.17 -16.82
C ARG A 87 2.34 11.05 -17.54
N ALA A 88 3.25 10.35 -16.87
CA ALA A 88 3.93 9.19 -17.41
C ALA A 88 3.01 7.96 -17.54
N GLY A 89 1.80 8.00 -16.96
CA GLY A 89 0.77 6.96 -17.08
C GLY A 89 0.53 6.16 -15.80
N ALA A 90 1.04 6.58 -14.65
CA ALA A 90 0.66 5.98 -13.38
C ALA A 90 -0.82 6.31 -13.07
N ALA A 91 -1.62 5.29 -12.84
CA ALA A 91 -3.01 5.42 -12.40
C ALA A 91 -3.12 5.60 -10.87
N GLU A 92 -2.08 5.23 -10.13
CA GLU A 92 -2.04 5.34 -8.68
C GLU A 92 -0.67 5.83 -8.18
N VAL A 93 -0.67 6.76 -7.22
CA VAL A 93 0.56 7.30 -6.61
C VAL A 93 0.54 7.06 -5.09
N ASP A 94 1.57 6.41 -4.57
CA ASP A 94 1.77 6.17 -3.15
C ASP A 94 2.79 7.19 -2.58
N MET A 95 2.33 8.24 -1.92
CA MET A 95 3.21 9.23 -1.28
C MET A 95 3.63 8.81 0.13
N VAL A 96 4.79 9.26 0.60
CA VAL A 96 5.17 9.19 2.02
C VAL A 96 4.97 10.55 2.69
N ILE A 97 4.27 10.57 3.82
CA ILE A 97 4.10 11.79 4.63
C ILE A 97 5.44 12.31 5.12
N ASN A 98 5.52 13.59 5.46
CA ASN A 98 6.64 14.07 6.26
C ASN A 98 6.56 13.54 7.71
N ILE A 99 7.28 12.44 7.96
CA ILE A 99 7.26 11.72 9.24
C ILE A 99 7.71 12.62 10.40
N GLY A 100 8.76 13.43 10.20
CA GLY A 100 9.28 14.33 11.23
C GLY A 100 8.26 15.40 11.63
N LYS A 101 7.49 15.91 10.66
CA LYS A 101 6.41 16.87 10.92
C LYS A 101 5.23 16.24 11.66
N ALA A 102 4.87 15.00 11.33
CA ALA A 102 3.84 14.26 12.07
C ALA A 102 4.28 13.95 13.51
N LEU A 103 5.54 13.55 13.72
CA LEU A 103 6.10 13.31 15.06
C LEU A 103 6.19 14.58 15.91
N GLY A 104 6.43 15.72 15.26
CA GLY A 104 6.40 17.03 15.89
C GLY A 104 5.00 17.64 16.00
N GLU A 105 3.95 16.90 15.62
CA GLU A 105 2.55 17.33 15.64
C GLU A 105 2.26 18.63 14.86
N ASP A 106 3.07 18.94 13.84
CA ASP A 106 2.83 20.03 12.90
C ASP A 106 1.78 19.60 11.87
N TRP A 107 0.55 19.39 12.37
CA TRP A 107 -0.56 18.87 11.58
C TRP A 107 -0.97 19.80 10.45
N GLY A 108 -0.78 21.12 10.62
CA GLY A 108 -1.01 22.10 9.56
C GLY A 108 -0.13 21.84 8.35
N TYR A 109 1.17 21.60 8.56
CA TYR A 109 2.09 21.23 7.47
C TYR A 109 1.69 19.90 6.82
N VAL A 110 1.40 18.87 7.63
CA VAL A 110 1.09 17.52 7.11
C VAL A 110 -0.21 17.54 6.29
N GLN A 111 -1.25 18.23 6.78
CA GLN A 111 -2.53 18.37 6.10
C GLN A 111 -2.38 19.14 4.78
N ASP A 112 -1.66 20.26 4.78
CA ASP A 112 -1.43 21.07 3.59
C ASP A 112 -0.62 20.30 2.53
N GLU A 113 0.43 19.58 2.93
CA GLU A 113 1.23 18.74 2.02
C GLU A 113 0.37 17.66 1.36
N ILE A 114 -0.41 16.89 2.14
CA ILE A 114 -1.27 15.83 1.59
C ILE A 114 -2.34 16.44 0.67
N ALA A 115 -2.95 17.56 1.05
CA ALA A 115 -4.01 18.19 0.27
C ALA A 115 -3.53 18.66 -1.11
N GLN A 116 -2.39 19.35 -1.16
CA GLN A 116 -1.81 19.82 -2.42
C GLN A 116 -1.41 18.65 -3.34
N ILE A 117 -0.79 17.61 -2.77
CA ILE A 117 -0.40 16.42 -3.54
C ILE A 117 -1.64 15.64 -4.02
N ASN A 118 -2.68 15.53 -3.21
CA ASN A 118 -3.93 14.88 -3.61
C ASN A 118 -4.59 15.65 -4.77
N GLN A 119 -4.67 16.97 -4.65
CA GLN A 119 -5.27 17.82 -5.67
C GLN A 119 -4.56 17.67 -7.02
N ILE A 120 -3.22 17.72 -7.06
CA ILE A 120 -2.49 17.58 -8.33
C ILE A 120 -2.61 16.16 -8.91
N THR A 121 -2.52 15.14 -8.06
CA THR A 121 -2.60 13.74 -8.48
C THR A 121 -3.96 13.42 -9.11
N VAL A 122 -5.05 13.83 -8.43
CA VAL A 122 -6.42 13.66 -8.93
C VAL A 122 -6.68 14.51 -10.17
N GLY A 123 -6.14 15.73 -10.22
CA GLY A 123 -6.26 16.61 -11.39
C GLY A 123 -5.63 16.04 -12.67
N GLU A 124 -4.61 15.20 -12.54
CA GLU A 124 -3.96 14.49 -13.66
C GLU A 124 -4.58 13.08 -13.90
N GLY A 125 -5.66 12.73 -13.19
CA GLY A 125 -6.44 11.51 -13.41
C GLY A 125 -5.98 10.27 -12.64
N ALA A 126 -5.05 10.41 -11.69
CA ALA A 126 -4.57 9.32 -10.83
C ALA A 126 -5.20 9.41 -9.42
N ILE A 127 -5.11 8.32 -8.65
CA ILE A 127 -5.50 8.32 -7.23
C ILE A 127 -4.28 8.42 -6.30
N LEU A 128 -4.45 9.06 -5.16
CA LEU A 128 -3.41 9.15 -4.13
C LEU A 128 -3.62 8.12 -3.01
N LYS A 129 -2.52 7.46 -2.62
CA LYS A 129 -2.40 6.67 -1.40
C LYS A 129 -1.35 7.31 -0.48
N VAL A 130 -1.65 7.42 0.81
CA VAL A 130 -0.80 8.11 1.78
C VAL A 130 -0.14 7.11 2.72
N ILE A 131 1.18 6.94 2.61
CA ILE A 131 2.00 6.09 3.48
C ILE A 131 2.35 6.87 4.74
N PHE A 132 1.97 6.31 5.89
CA PHE A 132 2.25 6.91 7.19
C PHE A 132 3.62 6.52 7.74
N GLU A 133 4.08 5.31 7.41
CA GLU A 133 5.23 4.65 8.04
C GLU A 133 5.01 4.42 9.54
N ASN A 134 3.97 3.63 9.85
CA ASN A 134 3.45 3.40 11.20
C ASN A 134 4.50 2.95 12.23
N ASP A 135 5.56 2.30 11.76
CA ASP A 135 6.69 1.84 12.57
C ASP A 135 7.31 2.96 13.44
N PHE A 136 7.26 4.21 12.97
CA PHE A 136 7.75 5.37 13.73
C PHE A 136 6.69 6.06 14.58
N LEU A 137 5.41 5.72 14.40
CA LEU A 137 4.28 6.51 14.88
C LEU A 137 3.62 5.88 16.10
N THR A 138 2.99 6.73 16.92
CA THR A 138 2.09 6.27 17.99
C THR A 138 0.69 6.03 17.43
N ASN A 139 -0.15 5.29 18.17
CA ASN A 139 -1.56 5.10 17.81
C ASN A 139 -2.31 6.44 17.67
N ASN A 140 -1.95 7.46 18.47
CA ASN A 140 -2.54 8.80 18.35
C ASN A 140 -2.15 9.49 17.03
N HIS A 141 -0.88 9.39 16.62
CA HIS A 141 -0.45 9.93 15.33
C HIS A 141 -1.17 9.23 14.17
N ILE A 142 -1.27 7.89 14.20
CA ILE A 142 -1.94 7.10 13.16
C ILE A 142 -3.43 7.49 13.07
N ALA A 143 -4.11 7.65 14.21
CA ALA A 143 -5.50 8.07 14.25
C ALA A 143 -5.68 9.48 13.65
N LYS A 144 -4.81 10.43 14.00
CA LYS A 144 -4.87 11.80 13.48
C LYS A 144 -4.61 11.85 11.98
N LEU A 145 -3.68 11.04 11.47
CA LEU A 145 -3.42 10.94 10.03
C LEU A 145 -4.62 10.34 9.27
N CYS A 146 -5.31 9.35 9.84
CA CYS A 146 -6.54 8.81 9.24
C CYS A 146 -7.64 9.89 9.15
N GLU A 147 -7.80 10.69 10.21
CA GLU A 147 -8.75 11.82 10.24
C GLU A 147 -8.42 12.85 9.14
N ILE A 148 -7.17 13.33 9.08
CA ILE A 148 -6.69 14.27 8.04
C ILE A 148 -6.94 13.70 6.64
N CYS A 149 -6.60 12.44 6.40
CA CYS A 149 -6.82 11.78 5.11
C CYS A 149 -8.32 11.65 4.77
N GLY A 150 -9.17 11.45 5.78
CA GLY A 150 -10.61 11.44 5.67
C GLY A 150 -11.20 12.80 5.27
N GLU A 151 -10.73 13.88 5.90
CA GLU A 151 -11.14 15.25 5.57
C GLU A 151 -10.74 15.67 4.15
N ILE A 152 -9.53 15.28 3.72
CA ILE A 152 -9.02 15.57 2.37
C ILE A 152 -9.71 14.69 1.31
N GLY A 153 -10.16 13.49 1.68
CA GLY A 153 -10.77 12.53 0.77
C GLY A 153 -9.76 11.84 -0.16
N VAL A 154 -8.59 11.45 0.37
CA VAL A 154 -7.63 10.62 -0.39
C VAL A 154 -8.21 9.23 -0.64
N ALA A 155 -7.72 8.52 -1.66
CA ALA A 155 -8.27 7.20 -1.99
C ALA A 155 -7.87 6.13 -0.97
N PHE A 156 -6.63 6.17 -0.48
CA PHE A 156 -6.11 5.19 0.48
C PHE A 156 -5.22 5.81 1.56
N VAL A 157 -5.30 5.23 2.76
CA VAL A 157 -4.24 5.29 3.76
C VAL A 157 -3.42 3.99 3.73
N LYS A 158 -2.10 4.08 3.91
CA LYS A 158 -1.18 2.96 3.78
C LYS A 158 -0.23 2.87 4.97
N THR A 159 -0.02 1.66 5.47
CA THR A 159 0.78 1.43 6.68
C THR A 159 2.24 1.84 6.54
N SER A 160 2.96 1.26 5.56
CA SER A 160 4.43 1.24 5.58
C SER A 160 5.05 1.27 4.19
N THR A 161 6.33 1.63 4.12
CA THR A 161 7.11 1.59 2.88
C THR A 161 7.75 0.22 2.63
N GLY A 162 8.04 -0.53 3.70
CA GLY A 162 8.88 -1.72 3.67
C GLY A 162 10.38 -1.43 3.77
N TYR A 163 10.77 -0.17 3.94
CA TYR A 163 12.15 0.31 4.09
C TYR A 163 12.35 1.08 5.41
N GLY A 164 11.51 0.78 6.42
CA GLY A 164 11.70 1.28 7.77
C GLY A 164 13.05 0.85 8.34
N PHE A 165 13.67 1.73 9.12
CA PHE A 165 14.99 1.53 9.72
C PHE A 165 14.90 1.81 11.22
N ILE A 166 14.16 0.98 11.96
CA ILE A 166 14.15 1.06 13.43
C ILE A 166 15.37 0.33 13.98
N LYS A 167 16.24 1.09 14.67
CA LYS A 167 17.36 0.53 15.40
C LYS A 167 16.85 -0.28 16.60
N GLN A 168 17.14 -1.57 16.61
CA GLN A 168 16.82 -2.49 17.69
C GLN A 168 17.86 -2.37 18.80
N GLU A 169 17.55 -2.90 19.99
CA GLU A 169 18.47 -2.91 21.16
C GLU A 169 19.80 -3.60 20.84
N ASN A 170 19.79 -4.60 19.96
CA ASN A 170 20.99 -5.32 19.51
C ASN A 170 21.84 -4.55 18.47
N GLY A 171 21.47 -3.31 18.15
CA GLY A 171 22.18 -2.44 17.21
C GLY A 171 21.86 -2.67 15.74
N MET A 172 21.09 -3.71 15.39
CA MET A 172 20.62 -3.95 14.02
C MET A 172 19.41 -3.10 13.68
N TYR A 173 19.17 -2.88 12.39
CA TYR A 173 17.97 -2.21 11.90
C TYR A 173 16.94 -3.24 11.45
N SER A 174 15.68 -3.04 11.84
CA SER A 174 14.54 -3.85 11.43
C SER A 174 13.29 -2.98 11.29
N TYR A 175 12.22 -3.55 10.76
CA TYR A 175 10.90 -2.94 10.71
C TYR A 175 9.82 -4.02 10.88
N LYS A 176 8.67 -3.65 11.45
CA LYS A 176 7.50 -4.52 11.64
C LYS A 176 6.58 -4.47 10.42
N GLY A 177 6.32 -3.28 9.88
CA GLY A 177 5.43 -3.09 8.74
C GLY A 177 3.95 -3.06 9.15
N ALA A 178 3.08 -3.69 8.35
CA ALA A 178 1.67 -3.82 8.67
C ALA A 178 1.46 -4.81 9.83
N THR A 179 1.02 -4.29 10.97
CA THR A 179 0.56 -5.10 12.12
C THR A 179 -0.97 -5.16 12.15
N LEU A 180 -1.54 -6.24 12.68
CA LEU A 180 -3.00 -6.37 12.80
C LEU A 180 -3.59 -5.27 13.69
N GLU A 181 -2.86 -4.83 14.72
CA GLU A 181 -3.27 -3.72 15.59
C GLU A 181 -3.40 -2.41 14.80
N HIS A 182 -2.37 -2.03 14.04
CA HIS A 182 -2.41 -0.81 13.23
C HIS A 182 -3.48 -0.89 12.13
N LEU A 183 -3.68 -2.05 11.51
CA LEU A 183 -4.72 -2.21 10.49
C LEU A 183 -6.13 -2.03 11.05
N LYS A 184 -6.40 -2.61 12.24
CA LYS A 184 -7.68 -2.40 12.95
C LYS A 184 -7.89 -0.93 13.28
N LEU A 185 -6.87 -0.27 13.84
CA LEU A 185 -6.92 1.15 14.17
C LEU A 185 -7.17 2.01 12.92
N MET A 186 -6.41 1.80 11.85
CA MET A 186 -6.56 2.55 10.61
C MET A 186 -7.95 2.36 10.00
N ARG A 187 -8.48 1.14 10.04
CA ARG A 187 -9.83 0.88 9.53
C ARG A 187 -10.91 1.53 10.39
N GLU A 188 -10.78 1.50 11.72
CA GLU A 188 -11.69 2.16 12.65
C GLU A 188 -11.70 3.68 12.46
N LYS A 189 -10.53 4.30 12.29
CA LYS A 189 -10.38 5.75 12.21
C LYS A 189 -10.56 6.34 10.82
N SER A 190 -10.42 5.54 9.77
CA SER A 190 -10.67 5.99 8.39
C SER A 190 -12.16 5.93 8.06
N PRO A 191 -12.74 6.95 7.40
CA PRO A 191 -14.11 6.87 6.91
C PRO A 191 -14.25 5.81 5.82
N THR A 192 -15.48 5.34 5.56
CA THR A 192 -15.75 4.19 4.66
C THR A 192 -15.31 4.42 3.22
N ASN A 193 -15.27 5.67 2.76
CA ASN A 193 -14.78 6.04 1.43
C ASN A 193 -13.25 6.03 1.31
N VAL A 194 -12.51 6.12 2.42
CA VAL A 194 -11.05 6.00 2.44
C VAL A 194 -10.68 4.54 2.67
N GLN A 195 -9.96 3.97 1.72
CA GLN A 195 -9.57 2.57 1.74
C GLN A 195 -8.27 2.37 2.54
N VAL A 196 -8.06 1.16 3.08
CA VAL A 196 -6.83 0.83 3.82
C VAL A 196 -5.95 -0.08 2.95
N LYS A 197 -4.66 0.27 2.83
CA LYS A 197 -3.63 -0.55 2.17
C LYS A 197 -2.60 -1.05 3.18
N ALA A 198 -2.45 -2.36 3.30
CA ALA A 198 -1.38 -2.97 4.09
C ALA A 198 -0.11 -3.09 3.25
N ALA A 199 1.05 -2.78 3.83
CA ALA A 199 2.34 -3.02 3.19
C ALA A 199 3.40 -3.36 4.25
N GLY A 200 4.31 -4.28 3.89
CA GLY A 200 5.29 -4.86 4.80
C GLY A 200 4.66 -5.93 5.69
N GLY A 201 5.14 -7.18 5.60
CA GLY A 201 4.73 -8.26 6.50
C GLY A 201 3.68 -9.25 5.96
N VAL A 202 2.91 -8.90 4.93
CA VAL A 202 1.95 -9.86 4.30
C VAL A 202 2.69 -10.72 3.28
N ARG A 203 2.91 -12.00 3.59
CA ARG A 203 3.73 -12.91 2.75
C ARG A 203 3.07 -14.25 2.45
N THR A 204 2.07 -14.64 3.22
CA THR A 204 1.36 -15.92 3.05
C THR A 204 -0.09 -15.71 2.66
N LEU A 205 -0.73 -16.73 2.10
CA LEU A 205 -2.16 -16.70 1.82
C LEU A 205 -2.99 -16.43 3.09
N LYS A 206 -2.61 -17.06 4.21
CA LYS A 206 -3.25 -16.83 5.51
C LYS A 206 -3.17 -15.35 5.93
N ASP A 207 -2.03 -14.70 5.76
CA ASP A 207 -1.89 -13.27 6.06
C ASP A 207 -2.81 -12.43 5.17
N LEU A 208 -2.85 -12.73 3.86
CA LEU A 208 -3.68 -12.01 2.89
C LEU A 208 -5.18 -12.13 3.23
N VAL A 209 -5.65 -13.33 3.56
CA VAL A 209 -7.02 -13.56 4.01
C VAL A 209 -7.27 -12.86 5.34
N THR A 210 -6.33 -12.92 6.29
CA THR A 210 -6.47 -12.26 7.60
C THR A 210 -6.69 -10.76 7.44
N VAL A 211 -5.87 -10.08 6.62
CA VAL A 211 -6.01 -8.64 6.43
C VAL A 211 -7.26 -8.28 5.61
N ASN A 212 -7.67 -9.13 4.65
CA ASN A 212 -8.95 -8.96 3.94
C ASN A 212 -10.11 -8.91 4.94
N LEU A 213 -10.17 -9.88 5.86
CA LEU A 213 -11.24 -9.96 6.87
C LEU A 213 -11.24 -8.79 7.86
N LEU A 214 -10.13 -8.06 7.99
CA LEU A 214 -10.04 -6.82 8.76
C LEU A 214 -10.52 -5.58 7.99
N GLY A 215 -10.96 -5.73 6.74
CA GLY A 215 -11.41 -4.62 5.89
C GLY A 215 -10.26 -3.87 5.19
N VAL A 216 -9.11 -4.52 5.04
CA VAL A 216 -8.03 -4.02 4.16
C VAL A 216 -8.40 -4.30 2.72
N SER A 217 -8.33 -3.27 1.88
CA SER A 217 -8.77 -3.34 0.48
C SER A 217 -7.62 -3.55 -0.50
N ARG A 218 -6.38 -3.26 -0.07
CA ARG A 218 -5.19 -3.46 -0.91
C ARG A 218 -3.97 -3.89 -0.10
N VAL A 219 -3.08 -4.65 -0.71
CA VAL A 219 -1.86 -5.18 -0.10
C VAL A 219 -0.68 -4.99 -1.06
N GLY A 220 0.35 -4.27 -0.61
CA GLY A 220 1.64 -4.24 -1.30
C GLY A 220 2.47 -5.47 -0.95
N ALA A 221 2.76 -6.33 -1.93
CA ALA A 221 3.47 -7.59 -1.70
C ALA A 221 4.41 -7.97 -2.85
N THR A 222 5.49 -8.66 -2.52
CA THR A 222 6.38 -9.33 -3.49
C THR A 222 6.05 -10.81 -3.66
N ALA A 223 5.34 -11.41 -2.71
CA ALA A 223 5.01 -12.85 -2.66
C ALA A 223 3.74 -13.23 -3.44
N THR A 224 3.35 -12.44 -4.45
CA THR A 224 2.11 -12.62 -5.24
C THR A 224 1.92 -14.05 -5.75
N ALA A 225 2.93 -14.59 -6.45
CA ALA A 225 2.83 -15.92 -7.03
C ALA A 225 2.66 -17.01 -5.96
N ALA A 226 3.39 -16.92 -4.85
CA ALA A 226 3.29 -17.88 -3.75
C ALA A 226 1.87 -17.91 -3.18
N MET A 227 1.33 -16.74 -2.83
CA MET A 227 -0.01 -16.63 -2.22
C MET A 227 -1.12 -17.09 -3.18
N LEU A 228 -1.07 -16.69 -4.45
CA LEU A 228 -2.13 -17.00 -5.41
C LEU A 228 -2.06 -18.43 -5.96
N ASN A 229 -0.88 -19.04 -6.01
CA ASN A 229 -0.76 -20.46 -6.32
C ASN A 229 -1.36 -21.32 -5.20
N GLU A 230 -1.06 -20.98 -3.93
CA GLU A 230 -1.67 -21.67 -2.78
C GLU A 230 -3.20 -21.52 -2.81
N ALA A 231 -3.71 -20.31 -3.07
CA ALA A 231 -5.14 -20.06 -3.16
C ALA A 231 -5.79 -20.92 -4.25
N THR A 232 -5.14 -21.02 -5.42
CA THR A 232 -5.61 -21.84 -6.54
C THR A 232 -5.73 -23.32 -6.14
N GLU A 233 -4.70 -23.87 -5.49
CA GLU A 233 -4.73 -25.28 -5.09
C GLU A 233 -5.81 -25.55 -4.05
N ARG A 234 -5.97 -24.69 -3.04
CA ARG A 234 -7.03 -24.84 -2.03
C ARG A 234 -8.43 -24.75 -2.62
N LEU A 235 -8.66 -23.77 -3.50
CA LEU A 235 -9.95 -23.59 -4.16
C LEU A 235 -10.31 -24.77 -5.07
N LYS A 236 -9.34 -25.41 -5.73
CA LYS A 236 -9.58 -26.66 -6.51
C LYS A 236 -10.07 -27.82 -5.64
N HIS A 237 -9.69 -27.84 -4.37
CA HIS A 237 -10.14 -28.84 -3.40
C HIS A 237 -11.42 -28.41 -2.66
N ASN A 238 -12.08 -27.33 -3.10
CA ASN A 238 -13.27 -26.73 -2.49
C ASN A 238 -13.05 -26.31 -1.02
N GLU A 239 -11.81 -26.01 -0.65
CA GLU A 239 -11.51 -25.42 0.66
C GLU A 239 -12.02 -23.97 0.71
N ARG A 240 -12.56 -23.57 1.86
CA ARG A 240 -12.90 -22.18 2.13
C ARG A 240 -11.67 -21.46 2.66
N LEU A 241 -11.24 -20.41 1.96
CA LEU A 241 -10.01 -19.70 2.31
C LEU A 241 -10.11 -19.00 3.67
N GLU A 242 -11.31 -18.63 4.11
CA GLU A 242 -11.56 -18.02 5.42
C GLU A 242 -11.24 -18.97 6.58
N ASP A 243 -11.33 -20.28 6.37
CA ASP A 243 -11.04 -21.28 7.39
C ASP A 243 -9.54 -21.35 7.72
N LEU A 244 -8.68 -20.67 6.93
CA LEU A 244 -7.25 -20.48 7.25
C LEU A 244 -7.02 -19.59 8.48
N VAL A 245 -8.01 -18.79 8.85
CA VAL A 245 -7.94 -17.87 9.97
C VAL A 245 -8.83 -18.40 11.08
N GLU A 246 -8.22 -18.83 12.19
CA GLU A 246 -8.97 -19.11 13.42
C GLU A 246 -9.54 -17.77 13.93
N VAL A 247 -10.86 -17.62 13.80
CA VAL A 247 -11.56 -16.39 14.16
C VAL A 247 -11.63 -16.27 15.69
N ASN A 248 -10.58 -15.75 16.32
CA ASN A 248 -10.69 -15.08 17.63
C ASN A 248 -10.92 -13.58 17.38
N LEU A 249 -12.09 -13.24 16.85
CA LEU A 249 -12.59 -11.84 16.78
C LEU A 249 -13.31 -11.42 18.07
N SER A 250 -13.02 -12.05 19.21
CA SER A 250 -13.50 -11.59 20.52
C SER A 250 -12.56 -10.51 21.07
N GLY A 251 -12.83 -9.26 20.72
CA GLY A 251 -12.11 -8.10 21.23
C GLY A 251 -12.88 -6.81 20.98
N GLY A 252 -14.16 -6.81 21.34
CA GLY A 252 -15.07 -5.68 21.18
C GLY A 252 -16.32 -5.91 22.02
N GLY A 253 -16.16 -5.86 23.33
CA GLY A 253 -17.24 -5.99 24.30
C GLY A 253 -17.10 -4.94 25.39
N HIS A 254 -18.02 -3.96 25.33
CA HIS A 254 -18.36 -2.89 26.28
C HIS A 254 -17.55 -1.60 26.16
#